data_AF-A0A3B9DB26-F1
#
_entry.id   AF-A0A3B9DB26-F1
#
_cell.length_a   1.000
_cell.length_b   1.000
_cell.length_c   1.000
_cell.angle_alpha   90.00
_cell.angle_beta   90.00
_cell.angle_gamma   90.00
#
_symmetry.space_group_name_H-M   'P 1'
#
loop_
_entity.id
_entity.type
_entity.pdbx_description
1 polymer ?
#
loop_
_entity_poly.entity_id
_entity_poly.type
_entity_poly.pdbx_seq_one_letter_code
_entity_poly.pdbx_strand_id
1 'polypeptide(L)'
;EYSWRFVFVPETIGAIAYLNHNEQIMKNLLGGFVISCCGGKGRLGHKESFVGNHLVDRAVRLAFRDQEIEPVRYPFTPDGSDERQYSSPGFRIPVTTITKDKYYEYSEYHTSLDNLDLVNGAQILEAIRVYQHAIEILDSNEQIKSKVPFGEPQLSSRGLYPTTGGAINQKSSSFKLDHKEVENIDLLTWVMFLADGDTDLVSIAEQSGHRFRDLKEMIAILRSQDLIETYQLPN
;
A
#
# COMPACT_ATOMS: atom_id res chain seq x y z
N GLU A 1 -4.76 5.48 -12.55
CA GLU A 1 -3.48 6.15 -12.21
C GLU A 1 -3.77 7.53 -11.64
N TYR A 2 -3.19 7.86 -10.49
CA TYR A 2 -3.42 9.14 -9.83
C TYR A 2 -2.49 10.23 -10.36
N SER A 3 -2.78 11.49 -10.01
CA SER A 3 -1.86 12.61 -10.20
C SER A 3 -1.12 12.91 -8.90
N TRP A 4 0.22 13.00 -8.97
CA TRP A 4 1.07 13.28 -7.81
C TRP A 4 1.50 14.75 -7.75
N ARG A 5 1.56 15.30 -6.53
CA ARG A 5 1.99 16.67 -6.26
C ARG A 5 3.08 16.69 -5.21
N PHE A 6 4.25 17.20 -5.58
CA PHE A 6 5.40 17.35 -4.70
C PHE A 6 5.51 18.80 -4.20
N VAL A 7 5.62 18.98 -2.89
CA VAL A 7 5.64 20.30 -2.24
C VAL A 7 6.86 20.39 -1.34
N PHE A 8 7.73 21.36 -1.60
CA PHE A 8 8.94 21.63 -0.81
C PHE A 8 8.77 22.99 -0.15
N VAL A 9 8.50 23.00 1.15
CA VAL A 9 8.18 24.22 1.90
C VAL A 9 8.81 24.16 3.29
N PRO A 10 9.05 25.33 3.93
CA PRO A 10 9.40 25.36 5.34
C PRO A 10 8.29 24.74 6.19
N GLU A 11 8.68 23.92 7.17
CA GLU A 11 7.72 23.28 8.07
C GLU A 11 6.79 24.30 8.73
N THR A 12 5.54 23.91 8.90
CA THR A 12 4.45 24.68 9.49
C THR A 12 4.02 25.89 8.67
N ILE A 13 4.79 26.99 8.70
CA ILE A 13 4.36 28.24 8.07
C ILE A 13 4.30 28.12 6.54
N GLY A 14 5.22 27.35 5.96
CA GLY A 14 5.24 27.10 4.52
C GLY A 14 4.08 26.24 4.07
N ALA A 15 3.79 25.15 4.80
CA ALA A 15 2.61 24.31 4.53
C ALA A 15 1.29 25.09 4.66
N ILE A 16 1.14 25.91 5.72
CA ILE A 16 -0.03 26.77 5.91
C ILE A 16 -0.16 27.78 4.76
N ALA A 17 0.93 28.48 4.40
CA ALA A 17 0.91 29.44 3.30
C ALA A 17 0.57 28.76 1.97
N TYR A 18 1.12 27.58 1.70
CA TYR A 18 0.86 26.80 0.51
C TYR A 18 -0.61 26.35 0.43
N LEU A 19 -1.15 25.82 1.53
CA LEU A 19 -2.55 25.44 1.67
C LEU A 19 -3.50 26.61 1.41
N ASN A 20 -3.21 27.79 1.97
CA ASN A 20 -3.99 29.00 1.76
C ASN A 20 -4.02 29.43 0.27
N HIS A 21 -2.88 29.39 -0.42
CA HIS A 21 -2.81 29.79 -1.83
C HIS A 21 -3.39 28.75 -2.81
N ASN A 22 -3.54 27.50 -2.38
CA ASN A 22 -3.96 26.38 -3.24
C ASN A 22 -5.22 25.68 -2.73
N GLU A 23 -6.03 26.36 -1.91
CA GLU A 23 -7.10 25.74 -1.12
C GLU A 23 -8.03 24.85 -1.94
N GLN A 24 -8.50 25.35 -3.09
CA GLN A 24 -9.43 24.63 -3.97
C GLN A 24 -8.86 23.30 -4.47
N ILE A 25 -7.58 23.28 -4.86
CA ILE A 25 -6.94 22.06 -5.37
C ILE A 25 -6.62 21.12 -4.21
N MET A 26 -6.16 21.66 -3.09
CA MET A 26 -5.76 20.86 -1.92
C MET A 26 -6.94 20.12 -1.30
N LYS A 27 -8.15 20.71 -1.30
CA LYS A 27 -9.38 20.06 -0.84
C LYS A 27 -9.82 18.85 -1.68
N ASN A 28 -9.29 18.71 -2.89
CA ASN A 28 -9.60 17.58 -3.77
C ASN A 28 -8.55 16.45 -3.66
N LEU A 29 -7.53 16.60 -2.81
CA LEU A 29 -6.55 15.53 -2.63
C LEU A 29 -7.15 14.38 -1.82
N LEU A 30 -7.00 13.17 -2.34
CA LEU A 30 -7.46 11.94 -1.71
C LEU A 30 -6.64 11.58 -0.46
N GLY A 31 -5.37 11.95 -0.44
CA GLY A 31 -4.44 11.68 0.66
C GLY A 31 -3.00 12.01 0.26
N GLY A 32 -2.05 11.65 1.11
CA GLY A 32 -0.64 11.85 0.75
C GLY A 32 0.35 11.46 1.83
N PHE A 33 1.57 11.97 1.65
CA PHE A 33 2.71 11.66 2.49
C PHE A 33 3.40 12.93 2.96
N VAL A 34 3.79 12.97 4.24
CA VAL A 34 4.88 13.85 4.70
C VAL A 34 6.14 12.99 4.75
N ILE A 35 7.20 13.43 4.08
CA ILE A 35 8.49 12.72 4.03
C ILE A 35 9.45 13.41 5.00
N SER A 36 9.76 12.74 6.11
CA SER A 36 10.63 13.29 7.15
C SER A 36 11.46 12.18 7.82
N CYS A 37 12.62 12.53 8.37
CA CYS A 37 13.53 11.65 9.12
C CYS A 37 13.82 10.29 8.45
N CYS A 38 14.02 10.26 7.13
CA CYS A 38 14.23 9.01 6.37
C CYS A 38 15.68 8.48 6.39
N GLY A 39 16.61 9.18 7.04
CA GLY A 39 18.05 8.94 6.92
C GLY A 39 18.75 8.34 8.15
N GLY A 40 18.04 8.00 9.22
CA GLY A 40 18.65 7.57 10.50
C GLY A 40 19.08 6.09 10.58
N LYS A 41 19.68 5.71 11.71
CA LYS A 41 20.11 4.33 12.02
C LYS A 41 18.99 3.44 12.57
N GLY A 42 17.91 4.02 13.06
CA GLY A 42 16.80 3.31 13.67
C GLY A 42 15.98 2.47 12.70
N ARG A 43 14.95 1.85 13.24
CA ARG A 43 14.01 1.04 12.47
C ARG A 43 13.13 1.94 11.59
N LEU A 44 12.60 1.38 10.51
CA LEU A 44 11.54 2.05 9.77
C LEU A 44 10.29 2.18 10.66
N GLY A 45 9.60 3.31 10.54
CA GLY A 45 8.38 3.61 11.27
C GLY A 45 7.29 4.15 10.35
N HIS A 46 6.06 4.01 10.80
CA HIS A 46 4.84 4.45 10.13
C HIS A 46 4.04 5.32 11.09
N LYS A 47 3.97 6.64 10.83
CA LYS A 47 3.02 7.54 11.48
C LYS A 47 1.73 7.53 10.67
N GLU A 48 0.69 6.98 11.25
CA GLU A 48 -0.62 6.85 10.62
C GLU A 48 -1.27 8.21 10.38
N SER A 49 -2.13 8.29 9.38
CA SER A 49 -2.98 9.44 9.14
C SER A 49 -3.99 9.62 10.29
N PHE A 50 -4.61 10.79 10.39
CA PHE A 50 -5.63 11.04 11.41
C PHE A 50 -6.86 10.11 11.31
N VAL A 51 -7.05 9.43 10.17
CA VAL A 51 -8.12 8.44 9.96
C VAL A 51 -7.68 7.06 10.47
N GLY A 52 -6.38 6.74 10.39
CA GLY A 52 -5.79 5.47 10.81
C GLY A 52 -6.14 4.26 9.94
N ASN A 53 -7.17 4.35 9.09
CA ASN A 53 -7.57 3.28 8.18
C ASN A 53 -7.94 3.79 6.77
N HIS A 54 -7.42 4.96 6.38
CA HIS A 54 -7.61 5.46 5.03
C HIS A 54 -6.85 4.59 4.02
N LEU A 55 -7.19 4.69 2.73
CA LEU A 55 -6.50 3.96 1.66
C LEU A 55 -4.98 4.15 1.70
N VAL A 56 -4.52 5.36 2.02
CA VAL A 56 -3.08 5.66 2.16
C VAL A 56 -2.43 4.89 3.32
N ASP A 57 -3.12 4.74 4.46
CA ASP A 57 -2.62 3.96 5.60
C ASP A 57 -2.56 2.47 5.26
N ARG A 58 -3.60 1.97 4.60
CA ARG A 58 -3.72 0.59 4.14
C ARG A 58 -2.60 0.25 3.14
N ALA A 59 -2.35 1.13 2.18
CA ALA A 59 -1.28 0.96 1.21
C ALA A 59 0.11 0.92 1.87
N VAL A 60 0.39 1.80 2.84
CA VAL A 60 1.66 1.76 3.59
C VAL A 60 1.80 0.47 4.40
N ARG A 61 0.73 0.01 5.06
CA ARG A 61 0.76 -1.25 5.81
C ARG A 61 1.02 -2.45 4.91
N LEU A 62 0.37 -2.52 3.76
CA LEU A 62 0.66 -3.54 2.75
C LEU A 62 2.10 -3.42 2.25
N ALA A 63 2.59 -2.19 2.05
CA ALA A 63 3.95 -1.97 1.57
C ALA A 63 5.03 -2.49 2.52
N PHE A 64 4.80 -2.34 3.83
CA PHE A 64 5.63 -2.93 4.88
C PHE A 64 5.52 -4.45 4.94
N ARG A 65 4.28 -4.97 4.93
CA ARG A 65 3.99 -6.41 4.99
C ARG A 65 4.63 -7.17 3.84
N ASP A 66 4.47 -6.69 2.60
CA ASP A 66 4.97 -7.36 1.40
C ASP A 66 6.51 -7.41 1.34
N GLN A 67 7.17 -6.53 2.08
CA GLN A 67 8.62 -6.51 2.25
C GLN A 67 9.08 -7.23 3.53
N GLU A 68 8.15 -7.84 4.28
CA GLU A 68 8.42 -8.57 5.52
C GLU A 68 9.08 -7.68 6.60
N ILE A 69 8.74 -6.38 6.61
CA ILE A 69 9.25 -5.40 7.57
C ILE A 69 8.15 -5.08 8.58
N GLU A 70 8.41 -5.29 9.88
CA GLU A 70 7.55 -4.78 10.95
C GLU A 70 7.98 -3.35 11.33
N PRO A 71 7.18 -2.32 11.02
CA PRO A 71 7.52 -0.94 11.34
C PRO A 71 7.27 -0.61 12.81
N VAL A 72 7.95 0.41 13.32
CA VAL A 72 7.51 1.10 14.54
C VAL A 72 6.22 1.86 14.22
N ARG A 73 5.14 1.58 14.94
CA ARG A 73 3.85 2.24 14.71
C ARG A 73 3.72 3.48 15.56
N TYR A 74 3.36 4.59 14.92
CA TYR A 74 3.04 5.85 15.57
C TYR A 74 1.59 6.20 15.23
N PRO A 75 0.65 6.09 16.19
CA PRO A 75 -0.69 6.62 16.00
C PRO A 75 -0.66 8.10 15.68
N PHE A 76 -1.67 8.60 14.96
CA PHE A 76 -1.75 10.02 14.67
C PHE A 76 -1.83 10.86 15.95
N THR A 77 -1.01 11.89 15.99
CA THR A 77 -1.06 13.00 16.94
C THR A 77 -0.91 14.30 16.16
N PRO A 78 -1.65 15.38 16.50
CA PRO A 78 -1.59 16.67 15.79
C PRO A 78 -0.35 17.50 16.17
N ASP A 79 0.78 16.83 16.37
CA ASP A 79 2.10 17.38 16.66
C ASP A 79 3.12 16.85 15.65
N GLY A 80 4.39 17.21 15.82
CA GLY A 80 5.44 16.84 14.89
C GLY A 80 5.46 17.76 13.68
N SER A 81 5.19 17.21 12.50
CA SER A 81 5.42 17.90 11.22
C SER A 81 4.12 18.33 10.53
N ASP A 82 4.14 18.49 9.21
CA ASP A 82 3.08 19.15 8.44
C ASP A 82 1.81 18.31 8.25
N GLU A 83 1.81 17.02 8.60
CA GLU A 83 0.61 16.18 8.64
C GLU A 83 -0.53 16.84 9.42
N ARG A 84 -0.21 17.60 10.48
CA ARG A 84 -1.20 18.35 11.28
C ARG A 84 -1.85 19.51 10.52
N GLN A 85 -1.13 20.12 9.58
CA GLN A 85 -1.65 21.22 8.75
C GLN A 85 -2.57 20.67 7.65
N TYR A 86 -2.10 19.64 6.92
CA TYR A 86 -2.89 18.97 5.89
C TYR A 86 -4.17 18.29 6.45
N SER A 87 -4.08 17.76 7.68
CA SER A 87 -5.19 17.07 8.37
C SER A 87 -6.14 17.99 9.13
N SER A 88 -5.87 19.30 9.14
CA SER A 88 -6.66 20.28 9.90
C SER A 88 -8.14 20.29 9.50
N PRO A 89 -9.06 20.77 10.35
CA PRO A 89 -10.51 20.65 10.12
C PRO A 89 -11.02 21.16 8.76
N GLY A 90 -10.36 22.17 8.18
CA GLY A 90 -10.74 22.74 6.89
C GLY A 90 -10.24 21.96 5.66
N PHE A 91 -9.25 21.09 5.83
CA PHE A 91 -8.63 20.32 4.74
C PHE A 91 -8.89 18.83 4.83
N ARG A 92 -8.78 18.24 6.03
CA ARG A 92 -9.06 16.80 6.30
C ARG A 92 -8.35 15.84 5.34
N ILE A 93 -7.19 16.20 4.80
CA ILE A 93 -6.43 15.36 3.88
C ILE A 93 -5.72 14.26 4.71
N PRO A 94 -5.98 12.96 4.47
CA PRO A 94 -5.30 11.88 5.17
C PRO A 94 -3.83 11.83 4.75
N VAL A 95 -2.92 12.18 5.64
CA VAL A 95 -1.47 12.18 5.37
C VAL A 95 -0.74 11.28 6.36
N THR A 96 0.09 10.38 5.83
CA THR A 96 0.93 9.45 6.60
C THR A 96 2.43 9.80 6.45
N THR A 97 3.27 9.26 7.32
CA THR A 97 4.73 9.43 7.26
C THR A 97 5.43 8.09 7.43
N ILE A 98 6.32 7.76 6.50
CA ILE A 98 7.34 6.72 6.69
C ILE A 98 8.65 7.40 7.11
N THR A 99 9.21 6.93 8.22
CA THR A 99 10.39 7.49 8.89
C THR A 99 11.40 6.39 9.20
N LYS A 100 12.65 6.75 9.53
CA LYS A 100 13.54 5.94 10.37
C LYS A 100 13.21 6.28 11.83
N ASP A 101 14.18 6.69 12.64
CA ASP A 101 13.87 7.32 13.93
C ASP A 101 13.02 8.58 13.72
N LYS A 102 11.82 8.64 14.33
CA LYS A 102 10.97 9.82 14.24
C LYS A 102 11.62 10.99 14.98
N TYR A 103 11.31 12.22 14.57
CA TYR A 103 11.63 13.43 15.33
C TYR A 103 11.35 13.25 16.84
N TYR A 104 12.23 13.82 17.67
CA TYR A 104 12.28 13.68 19.13
C TYR A 104 12.70 12.30 19.70
N GLU A 105 13.04 11.31 18.87
CA GLU A 105 13.37 9.94 19.34
C GLU A 105 14.85 9.56 19.21
N TYR A 106 15.70 10.46 18.70
CA TYR A 106 17.15 10.26 18.60
C TYR A 106 17.93 11.46 19.12
N SER A 107 19.14 11.21 19.64
CA SER A 107 19.95 12.20 20.37
C SER A 107 20.49 13.33 19.49
N GLU A 108 20.67 13.07 18.21
CA GLU A 108 21.27 13.99 17.25
C GLU A 108 20.25 15.03 16.74
N TYR A 109 18.95 14.80 16.93
CA TYR A 109 17.89 15.68 16.47
C TYR A 109 18.05 17.12 17.00
N HIS A 110 17.95 18.12 16.11
CA HIS A 110 18.19 19.54 16.42
C HIS A 110 19.59 19.85 16.98
N THR A 111 20.59 19.03 16.66
CA THR A 111 22.00 19.30 16.97
C THR A 111 22.85 19.27 15.71
N SER A 112 24.10 19.73 15.80
CA SER A 112 25.08 19.61 14.71
C SER A 112 25.51 18.16 14.41
N LEU A 113 25.05 17.19 15.21
CA LEU A 113 25.31 15.76 14.99
C LEU A 113 24.32 15.13 13.98
N ASP A 114 23.24 15.82 13.63
CA ASP A 114 22.38 15.42 12.50
C ASP A 114 23.05 15.82 11.18
N ASN A 115 24.01 15.00 10.75
CA ASN A 115 24.90 15.27 9.63
C ASN A 115 25.15 13.99 8.78
N LEU A 116 26.06 14.07 7.82
CA LEU A 116 26.34 12.97 6.88
C LEU A 116 27.10 11.78 7.48
N ASP A 117 27.59 11.87 8.73
CA ASP A 117 28.11 10.71 9.46
C ASP A 117 26.97 9.87 10.08
N LEU A 118 25.83 10.52 10.38
CA LEU A 118 24.60 9.87 10.84
C LEU A 118 23.79 9.32 9.67
N VAL A 119 23.63 10.13 8.62
CA VAL A 119 22.74 9.90 7.47
C VAL A 119 23.50 9.45 6.24
N ASN A 120 23.10 8.32 5.66
CA ASN A 120 23.67 7.80 4.43
C ASN A 120 22.60 7.32 3.43
N GLY A 121 23.03 7.15 2.17
CA GLY A 121 22.15 6.76 1.07
C GLY A 121 21.52 5.37 1.21
N ALA A 122 22.18 4.44 1.92
CA ALA A 122 21.61 3.11 2.13
C ALA A 122 20.39 3.16 3.06
N GLN A 123 20.45 3.94 4.14
CA GLN A 123 19.33 4.16 5.05
C GLN A 123 18.15 4.85 4.34
N ILE A 124 18.43 5.88 3.54
CA ILE A 124 17.41 6.59 2.76
C ILE A 124 16.76 5.64 1.75
N LEU A 125 17.54 4.76 1.10
CA LEU A 125 17.02 3.79 0.14
C LEU A 125 16.03 2.81 0.77
N GLU A 126 16.20 2.44 2.04
CA GLU A 126 15.23 1.61 2.75
C GLU A 126 13.86 2.29 2.83
N ALA A 127 13.80 3.57 3.22
CA ALA A 127 12.55 4.32 3.27
C ALA A 127 11.95 4.54 1.87
N ILE A 128 12.79 4.87 0.87
CA ILE A 128 12.36 5.05 -0.52
C ILE A 128 11.67 3.80 -1.07
N ARG A 129 12.19 2.60 -0.79
CA ARG A 129 11.58 1.34 -1.25
C ARG A 129 10.17 1.15 -0.72
N VAL A 130 9.92 1.50 0.55
CA VAL A 130 8.57 1.45 1.13
C VAL A 130 7.66 2.50 0.50
N TYR A 131 8.12 3.75 0.31
CA TYR A 131 7.34 4.77 -0.39
C TYR A 131 6.99 4.35 -1.81
N GLN A 132 7.96 3.84 -2.58
CA GLN A 132 7.75 3.38 -3.95
C GLN A 132 6.71 2.25 -4.02
N HIS A 133 6.80 1.27 -3.11
CA HIS A 133 5.85 0.17 -3.07
C HIS A 133 4.44 0.65 -2.65
N ALA A 134 4.34 1.56 -1.67
CA ALA A 134 3.05 2.15 -1.29
C ALA A 134 2.42 2.96 -2.44
N ILE A 135 3.22 3.71 -3.20
CA ILE A 135 2.77 4.46 -4.38
C ILE A 135 2.31 3.49 -5.47
N GLU A 136 3.07 2.42 -5.75
CA GLU A 136 2.65 1.40 -6.73
C GLU A 136 1.32 0.74 -6.35
N ILE A 137 1.13 0.42 -5.06
CA ILE A 137 -0.13 -0.12 -4.54
C ILE A 137 -1.27 0.85 -4.79
N LEU A 138 -1.08 2.15 -4.49
CA LEU A 138 -2.10 3.17 -4.72
C LEU A 138 -2.44 3.28 -6.20
N ASP A 139 -1.46 3.49 -7.07
CA ASP A 139 -1.68 3.70 -8.51
C ASP A 139 -2.26 2.48 -9.24
N SER A 140 -2.02 1.28 -8.70
CA SER A 140 -2.52 0.02 -9.24
C SER A 140 -3.80 -0.48 -8.57
N ASN A 141 -4.34 0.21 -7.56
CA ASN A 141 -5.54 -0.25 -6.86
C ASN A 141 -6.78 -0.06 -7.75
N GLU A 142 -7.52 -1.13 -7.98
CA GLU A 142 -8.67 -1.17 -8.88
C GLU A 142 -9.78 -2.02 -8.24
N GLN A 143 -11.03 -1.73 -8.58
CA GLN A 143 -12.15 -2.63 -8.29
C GLN A 143 -12.20 -3.73 -9.35
N ILE A 144 -12.63 -4.92 -8.95
CA ILE A 144 -12.69 -6.08 -9.84
C ILE A 144 -14.11 -6.66 -9.88
N LYS A 145 -14.54 -7.12 -11.05
CA LYS A 145 -15.85 -7.74 -11.24
C LYS A 145 -15.75 -9.00 -12.09
N SER A 146 -16.35 -10.08 -11.61
CA SER A 146 -16.41 -11.35 -12.32
C SER A 146 -17.36 -11.25 -13.52
N LYS A 147 -16.93 -11.77 -14.68
CA LYS A 147 -17.80 -12.04 -15.83
C LYS A 147 -18.59 -13.34 -15.68
N VAL A 148 -18.26 -14.14 -14.67
CA VAL A 148 -18.85 -15.43 -14.34
C VAL A 148 -19.32 -15.44 -12.88
N PRO A 149 -20.31 -14.60 -12.51
CA PRO A 149 -20.65 -14.38 -11.10
C PRO A 149 -21.48 -15.49 -10.45
N PHE A 150 -22.01 -16.43 -11.23
CA PHE A 150 -22.91 -17.48 -10.74
C PHE A 150 -22.17 -18.83 -10.59
N GLY A 151 -21.34 -18.91 -9.54
CA GLY A 151 -20.49 -20.07 -9.25
C GLY A 151 -19.07 -19.91 -9.78
N GLU A 152 -18.27 -20.97 -9.66
CA GLU A 152 -16.86 -20.98 -10.08
C GLU A 152 -16.71 -21.31 -11.58
N PRO A 153 -15.83 -20.61 -12.32
CA PRO A 153 -15.55 -20.97 -13.70
C PRO A 153 -14.84 -22.33 -13.80
N GLN A 154 -15.03 -23.02 -14.93
CA GLN A 154 -14.20 -24.18 -15.25
C GLN A 154 -12.78 -23.72 -15.63
N LEU A 155 -11.88 -23.71 -14.65
CA LEU A 155 -10.51 -23.19 -14.80
C LEU A 155 -9.54 -24.18 -15.47
N SER A 156 -9.81 -25.49 -15.39
CA SER A 156 -8.96 -26.52 -15.98
C SER A 156 -8.92 -26.47 -17.51
N SER A 157 -10.05 -26.12 -18.16
CA SER A 157 -10.10 -25.90 -19.62
C SER A 157 -9.34 -24.65 -20.07
N ARG A 158 -8.93 -23.80 -19.12
CA ARG A 158 -8.18 -22.56 -19.34
C ARG A 158 -6.71 -22.66 -18.89
N GLY A 159 -6.29 -23.85 -18.44
CA GLY A 159 -4.93 -24.07 -17.92
C GLY A 159 -4.63 -23.36 -16.60
N LEU A 160 -5.65 -22.84 -15.91
CA LEU A 160 -5.51 -22.12 -14.63
C LEU A 160 -5.74 -22.99 -13.40
N TYR A 161 -6.01 -24.28 -13.61
CA TYR A 161 -6.23 -25.24 -12.54
C TYR A 161 -5.70 -26.61 -12.96
N PRO A 162 -5.16 -27.40 -12.02
CA PRO A 162 -4.70 -28.75 -12.30
C PRO A 162 -5.79 -29.61 -12.95
N THR A 163 -5.43 -30.35 -13.99
CA THR A 163 -6.36 -31.25 -14.70
C THR A 163 -6.68 -32.51 -13.90
N THR A 164 -5.87 -32.84 -12.89
CA THR A 164 -6.08 -33.95 -11.97
C THR A 164 -6.61 -33.43 -10.63
N GLY A 165 -7.89 -33.73 -10.35
CA GLY A 165 -8.49 -33.46 -9.05
C GLY A 165 -7.84 -34.26 -7.92
N GLY A 166 -7.81 -33.70 -6.71
CA GLY A 166 -7.26 -34.37 -5.51
C GLY A 166 -5.77 -34.15 -5.26
N ALA A 167 -5.06 -33.34 -6.05
CA ALA A 167 -3.63 -33.04 -5.82
C ALA A 167 -3.38 -31.97 -4.74
N ILE A 168 -4.41 -31.24 -4.31
CA ILE A 168 -4.34 -30.21 -3.26
C ILE A 168 -4.56 -30.86 -1.90
N ASN A 169 -3.55 -30.80 -1.02
CA ASN A 169 -3.60 -31.23 0.38
C ASN A 169 -3.97 -32.70 0.68
N GLN A 170 -3.98 -33.61 -0.31
CA GLN A 170 -4.10 -35.04 -0.04
C GLN A 170 -2.73 -35.68 0.27
N LYS A 171 -2.63 -36.34 1.42
CA LYS A 171 -1.42 -37.08 1.82
C LYS A 171 -1.14 -38.31 0.93
N SER A 172 -2.16 -38.80 0.21
CA SER A 172 -2.14 -40.06 -0.54
C SER A 172 -2.06 -39.89 -2.06
N SER A 173 -2.04 -38.68 -2.61
CA SER A 173 -1.91 -38.47 -4.05
C SER A 173 -0.46 -38.67 -4.50
N SER A 174 -0.25 -39.45 -5.56
CA SER A 174 1.05 -39.62 -6.22
C SER A 174 1.49 -38.35 -6.97
N PHE A 175 0.54 -37.45 -7.23
CA PHE A 175 0.76 -36.12 -7.79
C PHE A 175 0.57 -35.08 -6.67
N LYS A 176 1.63 -34.37 -6.31
CA LYS A 176 1.59 -33.23 -5.40
C LYS A 176 1.92 -31.98 -6.21
N LEU A 177 1.08 -30.97 -6.08
CA LEU A 177 1.38 -29.64 -6.58
C LEU A 177 2.57 -29.07 -5.81
N ASP A 178 3.36 -28.24 -6.48
CA ASP A 178 4.37 -27.47 -5.77
C ASP A 178 3.72 -26.36 -4.91
N HIS A 179 4.51 -25.77 -4.02
CA HIS A 179 4.00 -24.72 -3.12
C HIS A 179 3.45 -23.51 -3.88
N LYS A 180 4.05 -23.15 -5.01
CA LYS A 180 3.68 -21.98 -5.79
C LYS A 180 2.37 -22.21 -6.56
N GLU A 181 2.15 -23.42 -7.07
CA GLU A 181 0.89 -23.82 -7.70
C GLU A 181 -0.26 -23.76 -6.70
N VAL A 182 -0.06 -24.24 -5.47
CA VAL A 182 -1.07 -24.16 -4.40
C VAL A 182 -1.38 -22.71 -4.05
N GLU A 183 -0.36 -21.88 -3.87
CA GLU A 183 -0.50 -20.45 -3.57
C GLU A 183 -1.24 -19.70 -4.68
N ASN A 184 -0.91 -19.98 -5.95
CA ASN A 184 -1.59 -19.40 -7.12
C ASN A 184 -3.08 -19.80 -7.18
N ILE A 185 -3.41 -21.05 -6.87
CA ILE A 185 -4.81 -21.52 -6.86
C ILE A 185 -5.60 -20.83 -5.74
N ASP A 186 -5.02 -20.72 -4.55
CA ASP A 186 -5.63 -20.02 -3.42
C ASP A 186 -5.88 -18.55 -3.77
N LEU A 187 -4.86 -17.86 -4.29
CA LEU A 187 -4.96 -16.47 -4.73
C LEU A 187 -6.03 -16.28 -5.81
N LEU A 188 -6.05 -17.14 -6.83
CA LEU A 188 -7.07 -17.10 -7.88
C LEU A 188 -8.48 -17.23 -7.28
N THR A 189 -8.65 -18.16 -6.34
CA THR A 189 -9.93 -18.40 -5.67
C THR A 189 -10.39 -17.16 -4.91
N TRP A 190 -9.50 -16.53 -4.13
CA TRP A 190 -9.79 -15.28 -3.44
C TRP A 190 -10.20 -14.16 -4.39
N VAL A 191 -9.45 -13.98 -5.48
CA VAL A 191 -9.72 -12.95 -6.47
C VAL A 191 -11.09 -13.17 -7.12
N MET A 192 -11.38 -14.39 -7.59
CA MET A 192 -12.67 -14.69 -8.24
C MET A 192 -13.84 -14.57 -7.26
N PHE A 193 -13.65 -14.97 -6.00
CA PHE A 193 -14.69 -14.89 -4.96
C PHE A 193 -15.03 -13.43 -4.60
N LEU A 194 -14.03 -12.56 -4.50
CA LEU A 194 -14.19 -11.14 -4.16
C LEU A 194 -14.41 -10.23 -5.37
N ALA A 195 -14.55 -10.79 -6.58
CA ALA A 195 -14.80 -10.02 -7.80
C ALA A 195 -16.28 -9.63 -7.95
N ASP A 196 -16.81 -8.87 -6.99
CA ASP A 196 -18.22 -8.45 -6.91
C ASP A 196 -18.51 -7.11 -7.62
N GLY A 197 -17.47 -6.35 -7.97
CA GLY A 197 -17.54 -5.02 -8.57
C GLY A 197 -17.36 -3.87 -7.56
N ASP A 198 -17.38 -4.15 -6.27
CA ASP A 198 -17.24 -3.17 -5.19
C ASP A 198 -15.90 -3.32 -4.45
N THR A 199 -15.38 -4.54 -4.36
CA THR A 199 -14.13 -4.85 -3.65
C THR A 199 -12.90 -4.49 -4.49
N ASP A 200 -11.94 -3.80 -3.86
CA ASP A 200 -10.69 -3.37 -4.48
C ASP A 200 -9.51 -4.31 -4.19
N LEU A 201 -8.43 -4.19 -4.97
CA LEU A 201 -7.24 -5.04 -4.83
C LEU A 201 -6.56 -4.90 -3.46
N VAL A 202 -6.55 -3.72 -2.86
CA VAL A 202 -6.03 -3.51 -1.49
C VAL A 202 -6.83 -4.33 -0.48
N SER A 203 -8.16 -4.35 -0.59
CA SER A 203 -9.03 -5.14 0.28
C SER A 203 -8.84 -6.64 0.08
N ILE A 204 -8.64 -7.09 -1.16
CA ILE A 204 -8.35 -8.51 -1.44
C ILE A 204 -6.98 -8.88 -0.86
N ALA A 205 -5.97 -8.04 -1.00
CA ALA A 205 -4.65 -8.29 -0.44
C ALA A 205 -4.70 -8.38 1.09
N GLU A 206 -5.47 -7.51 1.75
CA GLU A 206 -5.67 -7.55 3.20
C GLU A 206 -6.43 -8.80 3.66
N GLN A 207 -7.51 -9.18 2.99
CA GLN A 207 -8.35 -10.33 3.37
C GLN A 207 -7.68 -11.68 3.10
N SER A 208 -7.02 -11.80 1.94
CA SER A 208 -6.40 -13.06 1.51
C SER A 208 -5.00 -13.27 2.09
N GLY A 209 -4.33 -12.21 2.53
CA GLY A 209 -2.96 -12.26 3.03
C GLY A 209 -1.87 -12.36 1.95
N HIS A 210 -2.25 -12.47 0.67
CA HIS A 210 -1.31 -12.51 -0.46
C HIS A 210 -0.69 -11.15 -0.75
N ARG A 211 0.54 -11.13 -1.27
CA ARG A 211 1.26 -9.89 -1.60
C ARG A 211 0.54 -9.17 -2.73
N PHE A 212 0.54 -7.84 -2.68
CA PHE A 212 -0.18 -7.04 -3.67
C PHE A 212 0.35 -7.26 -5.10
N ARG A 213 1.67 -7.51 -5.23
CA ARG A 213 2.28 -7.84 -6.52
C ARG A 213 1.73 -9.13 -7.13
N ASP A 214 1.54 -10.16 -6.32
CA ASP A 214 1.03 -11.46 -6.79
C ASP A 214 -0.43 -11.30 -7.27
N LEU A 215 -1.22 -10.50 -6.55
CA LEU A 215 -2.57 -10.11 -7.01
C LEU A 215 -2.52 -9.45 -8.39
N LYS A 216 -1.65 -8.46 -8.60
CA LYS A 216 -1.53 -7.75 -9.88
C LYS A 216 -1.18 -8.70 -11.03
N GLU A 217 -0.28 -9.64 -10.81
CA GLU A 217 0.06 -10.69 -11.78
C GLU A 217 -1.15 -11.60 -12.07
N MET A 218 -1.87 -12.03 -11.04
CA MET A 218 -3.09 -12.85 -11.20
C MET A 218 -4.21 -12.10 -11.94
N ILE A 219 -4.41 -10.81 -11.66
CA ILE A 219 -5.40 -9.97 -12.34
C ILE A 219 -5.09 -9.86 -13.83
N ALA A 220 -3.81 -9.71 -14.20
CA ALA A 220 -3.42 -9.71 -15.61
C ALA A 220 -3.75 -11.03 -16.31
N ILE A 221 -3.53 -12.17 -15.63
CA ILE A 221 -3.88 -13.51 -16.14
C ILE A 221 -5.40 -13.62 -16.32
N LEU A 222 -6.19 -13.32 -15.30
CA LEU A 222 -7.65 -13.46 -15.34
C LEU A 222 -8.31 -12.53 -16.37
N ARG A 223 -7.80 -11.30 -16.53
CA ARG A 223 -8.21 -10.40 -17.62
C ARG A 223 -7.91 -11.00 -18.98
N SER A 224 -6.72 -11.57 -19.18
CA SER A 224 -6.34 -12.19 -20.47
C SER A 224 -7.22 -13.39 -20.85
N GLN A 225 -7.82 -14.04 -19.85
CA GLN A 225 -8.74 -15.16 -20.02
C GLN A 225 -10.21 -14.73 -20.09
N ASP A 226 -10.49 -13.43 -20.10
CA ASP A 226 -11.84 -12.86 -20.15
C ASP A 226 -12.74 -13.34 -18.98
N LEU A 227 -12.14 -13.50 -17.79
CA LEU A 227 -12.87 -13.93 -16.58
C LEU A 227 -13.34 -12.77 -15.70
N ILE A 228 -12.66 -11.62 -15.79
CA ILE A 228 -12.94 -10.44 -14.96
C ILE A 228 -12.89 -9.15 -15.78
N GLU A 229 -13.57 -8.13 -15.28
CA GLU A 229 -13.42 -6.72 -15.64
C GLU A 229 -12.86 -5.96 -14.44
N THR A 230 -12.29 -4.79 -14.71
CA THR A 230 -11.75 -3.93 -13.66
C THR A 230 -12.05 -2.48 -13.91
N TYR A 231 -12.20 -1.74 -12.81
CA TYR A 231 -12.59 -0.35 -12.84
C TYR A 231 -11.68 0.46 -11.92
N GLN A 232 -11.42 1.70 -12.31
CA GLN A 232 -10.75 2.66 -11.43
C GLN A 232 -11.67 2.96 -10.24
N LEU A 233 -11.06 3.15 -9.07
CA LEU A 233 -11.79 3.52 -7.87
C LEU A 233 -12.58 4.82 -8.10
N PRO A 234 -13.78 4.94 -7.52
CA PRO A 234 -14.47 6.22 -7.47
C PRO A 234 -13.62 7.24 -6.68
N ASN A 235 -13.55 8.47 -7.20
CA ASN A 235 -12.92 9.60 -6.51
C ASN A 235 -13.72 10.01 -5.27
#